data_AF-A0A0H2TB60-F1
#
_entry.id   AF-A0A0H2TB60-F1
#
_cell.length_a   1.000
_cell.length_b   1.000
_cell.length_c   1.000
_cell.angle_alpha   90.00
_cell.angle_beta   90.00
_cell.angle_gamma   90.00
#
_symmetry.space_group_name_H-M   'P 1'
#
loop_
_entity.id
_entity.type
_entity.pdbx_description
1 polymer ?
#
loop_
_entity_poly.entity_id
_entity_poly.type
_entity_poly.pdbx_seq_one_letter_code
_entity_poly.pdbx_strand_id
1 'polypeptide(L)'
;MRSLLPRRLARRARPLFVLTAFCALLVFFWSGGGALRLSPHRISNHGLYSQSESDASLCRRHGWRPFRPPGSFSWWWPFAQGTEQARARKVYDLFMINNEIEWLEVRLNTTYDYVDYFVVVEAPLTFTGLPKPLVIKENWDRLRPYHAKLFYHELQYPPNYNPPRPWDREDLQRDASLEQALPRLAAEVPGA
;
A
#
# COMPACT_ATOMS: atom_id res chain seq x y z
N MET A 1 -44.64 -0.15 54.39
CA MET A 1 -44.41 0.57 53.11
C MET A 1 -43.47 -0.25 52.22
N ARG A 2 -44.02 -1.00 51.25
CA ARG A 2 -43.27 -1.61 50.14
C ARG A 2 -44.09 -1.34 48.87
N SER A 3 -43.60 -0.44 48.02
CA SER A 3 -44.26 -0.09 46.76
C SER A 3 -44.13 -1.24 45.76
N LEU A 4 -45.23 -1.95 45.52
CA LEU A 4 -45.34 -2.96 44.48
C LEU A 4 -45.50 -2.26 43.13
N LEU A 5 -44.41 -2.09 42.39
CA LEU A 5 -44.45 -1.77 40.97
C LEU A 5 -45.19 -2.90 40.22
N PRO A 6 -46.17 -2.59 39.34
CA PRO A 6 -46.97 -3.61 38.69
C PRO A 6 -46.13 -4.42 37.69
N ARG A 7 -45.95 -5.71 37.99
CA ARG A 7 -45.22 -6.73 37.20
C ARG A 7 -45.64 -6.84 35.72
N ARG A 8 -46.74 -6.22 35.30
CA ARG A 8 -47.27 -6.29 33.92
C ARG A 8 -46.53 -5.39 32.93
N LEU A 9 -45.94 -4.27 33.36
CA LEU A 9 -45.16 -3.39 32.47
C LEU A 9 -43.80 -3.99 32.09
N ALA A 10 -43.18 -4.75 33.00
CA ALA A 10 -41.88 -5.39 32.77
C ALA A 10 -41.92 -6.52 31.73
N ARG A 11 -43.08 -7.16 31.49
CA ARG A 11 -43.21 -8.25 30.50
C ARG A 11 -43.38 -7.75 29.06
N ARG A 12 -43.95 -6.56 28.84
CA ARG A 12 -44.13 -5.97 27.49
C ARG A 12 -42.88 -5.24 26.97
N ALA A 13 -42.03 -4.73 27.85
CA ALA A 13 -40.79 -4.06 27.47
C ALA A 13 -39.67 -5.02 27.04
N ARG A 14 -39.72 -6.28 27.51
CA ARG A 14 -38.72 -7.33 27.21
C ARG A 14 -38.59 -7.70 25.73
N PRO A 15 -39.67 -8.00 24.97
CA PRO A 15 -39.53 -8.31 23.55
C PRO A 15 -39.08 -7.09 22.74
N LEU A 16 -39.51 -5.88 23.11
CA LEU A 16 -39.10 -4.65 22.44
C LEU A 16 -37.59 -4.39 22.59
N PHE A 17 -37.04 -4.61 23.79
CA PHE A 17 -35.60 -4.50 24.07
C PHE A 17 -34.75 -5.54 23.32
N VAL A 18 -35.25 -6.77 23.19
CA VAL A 18 -34.57 -7.84 22.44
C VAL A 18 -34.58 -7.53 20.95
N LEU A 19 -35.70 -7.04 20.42
CA LEU A 19 -35.82 -6.68 19.01
C LEU A 19 -34.93 -5.48 18.66
N THR A 20 -34.87 -4.45 19.52
CA THR A 20 -33.98 -3.30 19.29
C THR A 20 -32.51 -3.68 19.37
N ALA A 21 -32.11 -4.54 20.32
CA ALA A 21 -30.75 -5.06 20.40
C ALA A 21 -30.37 -5.90 19.17
N PHE A 22 -31.28 -6.75 18.69
CA PHE A 22 -31.07 -7.57 17.49
C PHE A 22 -30.99 -6.72 16.22
N CYS A 23 -31.87 -5.73 16.05
CA CYS A 23 -31.79 -4.79 14.93
C CYS A 23 -30.51 -3.94 14.99
N ALA A 24 -30.08 -3.50 16.18
CA ALA A 24 -28.82 -2.77 16.33
C ALA A 24 -27.60 -3.62 15.95
N LEU A 25 -27.59 -4.90 16.33
CA LEU A 25 -26.54 -5.85 15.92
C LEU A 25 -26.57 -6.13 14.42
N LEU A 26 -27.75 -6.34 13.84
CA LEU A 26 -27.88 -6.51 12.39
C LEU A 26 -27.44 -5.26 11.63
N VAL A 27 -27.78 -4.06 12.11
CA VAL A 27 -27.28 -2.80 11.51
C VAL A 27 -25.77 -2.70 11.67
N PHE A 28 -25.20 -3.03 12.83
CA PHE A 28 -23.74 -3.01 13.04
C PHE A 28 -22.99 -4.01 12.15
N PHE A 29 -23.56 -5.19 11.90
CA PHE A 29 -22.98 -6.20 11.02
C PHE A 29 -23.23 -5.92 9.53
N TRP A 30 -24.39 -5.34 9.17
CA TRP A 30 -24.77 -5.06 7.78
C TRP A 30 -24.22 -3.73 7.26
N SER A 31 -24.05 -2.72 8.12
CA SER A 31 -23.29 -1.50 7.79
C SER A 31 -21.78 -1.72 7.75
N GLY A 32 -21.32 -2.96 8.02
CA GLY A 32 -19.93 -3.32 8.20
C GLY A 32 -19.40 -2.70 9.49
N GLY A 33 -18.62 -3.45 10.27
CA GLY A 33 -17.90 -2.94 11.44
C GLY A 33 -16.83 -1.89 11.11
N GLY A 34 -17.17 -0.86 10.33
CA GLY A 34 -16.29 0.23 9.88
C GLY A 34 -15.87 1.17 11.00
N ALA A 35 -16.54 1.12 12.16
CA ALA A 35 -16.18 1.90 13.33
C ALA A 35 -14.84 1.49 13.97
N LEU A 36 -14.25 0.36 13.55
CA LEU A 36 -12.87 -0.03 13.87
C LEU A 36 -12.05 -0.31 12.60
N ARG A 37 -12.21 0.50 11.54
CA ARG A 37 -11.14 0.64 10.54
C ARG A 37 -10.06 1.56 11.11
N LEU A 38 -9.42 1.15 12.20
CA LEU A 38 -8.01 1.49 12.37
C LEU A 38 -7.33 0.85 11.17
N SER A 39 -7.01 1.63 10.13
CA SER A 39 -6.10 1.12 9.11
C SER A 39 -4.84 0.73 9.88
N PRO A 40 -4.44 -0.55 9.90
CA PRO A 40 -3.26 -0.98 10.66
C PRO A 40 -1.99 -0.23 10.22
N HIS A 41 -2.03 0.39 9.04
CA HIS A 41 -0.95 1.19 8.46
C HIS A 41 -0.93 2.67 8.90
N ARG A 42 -1.97 3.18 9.56
CA ARG A 42 -2.04 4.60 9.93
C ARG A 42 -1.27 4.86 11.22
N ILE A 43 0.06 4.95 11.11
CA ILE A 43 0.87 5.65 12.11
C ILE A 43 0.70 7.15 11.82
N SER A 44 -0.04 7.87 12.66
CA SER A 44 -0.22 9.31 12.48
C SER A 44 1.09 10.04 12.77
N ASN A 45 1.91 10.27 11.74
CA ASN A 45 3.07 11.19 11.80
C ASN A 45 2.65 12.67 11.73
N HIS A 46 1.35 12.95 11.83
CA HIS A 46 0.74 14.27 11.81
C HIS A 46 1.23 15.08 13.04
N GLY A 47 2.39 15.72 12.90
CA GLY A 47 3.03 16.52 13.96
C GLY A 47 4.49 16.19 14.27
N LEU A 48 5.08 15.13 13.70
CA LEU A 48 6.51 14.80 13.93
C LEU A 48 7.47 15.56 13.01
N TYR A 49 6.99 16.00 11.84
CA TYR A 49 7.71 16.93 10.98
C TYR A 49 7.16 18.34 11.16
N SER A 50 7.97 19.21 11.77
CA SER A 50 7.73 20.65 11.77
C SER A 50 7.75 21.16 10.31
N GLN A 51 6.64 21.76 9.85
CA GLN A 51 6.58 22.48 8.57
C GLN A 51 7.38 23.80 8.63
N SER A 52 8.67 23.72 8.92
CA SER A 52 9.51 24.91 9.08
C SER A 52 10.14 25.40 7.77
N GLU A 53 10.06 24.64 6.68
CA GLU A 53 10.66 25.03 5.41
C GLU A 53 9.76 24.74 4.20
N SER A 54 9.77 25.66 3.23
CA SER A 54 9.14 25.47 1.92
C SER A 54 9.84 24.39 1.10
N ASP A 55 9.12 23.63 0.27
CA ASP A 55 9.70 22.66 -0.67
C ASP A 55 10.82 23.30 -1.53
N ALA A 56 10.61 24.56 -1.91
CA ALA A 56 11.57 25.32 -2.70
C ALA A 56 12.88 25.62 -1.95
N SER A 57 12.84 25.90 -0.64
CA SER A 57 14.06 26.09 0.16
C SER A 57 14.79 24.78 0.37
N LEU A 58 14.05 23.69 0.61
CA LEU A 58 14.64 22.36 0.78
C LEU A 58 15.34 21.89 -0.51
N CYS A 59 14.68 21.99 -1.67
CA CYS A 59 15.31 21.65 -2.95
C CYS A 59 16.57 22.50 -3.24
N ARG A 60 16.51 23.82 -2.99
CA ARG A 60 17.65 24.72 -3.26
C ARG A 60 18.90 24.36 -2.45
N ARG A 61 18.76 23.91 -1.20
CA ARG A 61 19.90 23.49 -0.35
C ARG A 61 20.68 22.32 -0.94
N HIS A 62 20.02 21.46 -1.72
CA HIS A 62 20.64 20.31 -2.38
C HIS A 62 20.94 20.56 -3.86
N GLY A 63 20.81 21.80 -4.35
CA GLY A 63 20.99 22.12 -5.77
C GLY A 63 19.90 21.55 -6.68
N TRP A 64 18.75 21.14 -6.11
CA TRP A 64 17.64 20.57 -6.85
C TRP A 64 16.63 21.63 -7.28
N ARG A 65 15.95 21.37 -8.41
CA ARG A 65 14.81 22.17 -8.86
C ARG A 65 13.50 21.53 -8.34
N PRO A 66 12.58 22.30 -7.74
CA PRO A 66 11.27 21.80 -7.36
C PRO A 66 10.54 21.17 -8.53
N PHE A 67 9.82 20.08 -8.26
CA PHE A 67 8.99 19.47 -9.29
C PHE A 67 7.90 20.43 -9.76
N ARG A 68 7.61 20.40 -11.06
CA ARG A 68 6.40 21.01 -11.61
C ARG A 68 5.65 19.92 -12.37
N PRO A 69 4.40 19.63 -12.01
CA PRO A 69 3.62 18.66 -12.74
C PRO A 69 3.40 19.13 -14.19
N PRO A 70 3.37 18.19 -15.16
CA PRO A 70 2.87 18.47 -16.51
C PRO A 70 1.45 19.05 -16.40
N GLY A 71 1.16 20.14 -17.11
CA GLY A 71 -0.10 20.89 -17.02
C GLY A 71 -0.01 22.23 -16.26
N SER A 72 1.10 22.51 -15.58
CA SER A 72 1.30 23.79 -14.86
C SER A 72 1.66 25.01 -15.74
N PHE A 73 1.73 24.85 -17.06
CA PHE A 73 2.03 25.93 -18.00
C PHE A 73 0.85 26.15 -18.94
N SER A 74 0.03 27.16 -18.64
CA SER A 74 -1.07 27.61 -19.49
C SER A 74 -0.77 29.00 -20.06
N TRP A 75 -1.03 29.19 -21.35
CA TRP A 75 -0.88 30.47 -22.07
C TRP A 75 -1.97 31.50 -21.72
N TRP A 76 -3.04 31.13 -20.99
CA TRP A 76 -4.10 32.03 -20.49
C TRP A 76 -3.94 32.36 -18.99
N TRP A 77 -2.72 32.49 -18.48
CA TRP A 77 -2.48 32.69 -17.04
C TRP A 77 -2.70 34.14 -16.59
N PRO A 78 -3.97 34.55 -16.43
CA PRO A 78 -4.52 34.88 -15.11
C PRO A 78 -5.91 34.29 -14.83
N PHE A 79 -6.54 33.57 -15.78
CA PHE A 79 -7.94 33.11 -15.68
C PHE A 79 -8.10 31.59 -15.54
N ALA A 80 -7.00 30.83 -15.49
CA ALA A 80 -7.04 29.39 -15.21
C ALA A 80 -7.39 29.16 -13.73
N GLN A 81 -8.67 29.20 -13.38
CA GLN A 81 -9.13 28.65 -12.11
C GLN A 81 -8.93 27.13 -12.18
N GLY A 82 -8.00 26.63 -11.36
CA GLY A 82 -7.43 25.30 -11.47
C GLY A 82 -8.45 24.17 -11.33
N THR A 83 -8.44 23.25 -12.29
CA THR A 83 -9.13 21.95 -12.19
C THR A 83 -8.35 20.82 -12.87
N GLU A 84 -7.02 20.84 -12.77
CA GLU A 84 -6.27 19.58 -12.79
C GLU A 84 -5.50 19.54 -11.48
N GLN A 85 -5.82 18.58 -10.61
CA GLN A 85 -4.96 18.28 -9.47
C GLN A 85 -3.59 17.96 -10.07
N ALA A 86 -2.67 18.90 -9.94
CA ALA A 86 -1.25 18.73 -10.15
C ALA A 86 -0.83 17.33 -9.66
N ARG A 87 -0.72 16.35 -10.57
CA ARG A 87 -0.39 14.97 -10.21
C ARG A 87 0.92 15.01 -9.44
N ALA A 88 0.89 14.62 -8.16
CA ALA A 88 2.10 14.46 -7.38
C ALA A 88 3.01 13.44 -8.07
N ARG A 89 4.33 13.56 -7.88
CA ARG A 89 5.24 12.49 -8.33
C ARG A 89 4.83 11.21 -7.61
N LYS A 90 4.67 10.14 -8.39
CA LYS A 90 4.46 8.81 -7.82
C LYS A 90 5.76 8.31 -7.20
N VAL A 91 5.64 7.61 -6.07
CA VAL A 91 6.73 6.98 -5.34
C VAL A 91 6.63 5.47 -5.52
N TYR A 92 7.69 4.86 -6.05
CA TYR A 92 7.80 3.42 -6.24
C TYR A 92 8.89 2.89 -5.31
N ASP A 93 8.58 1.87 -4.52
CA ASP A 93 9.57 1.12 -3.71
C ASP A 93 9.90 -0.17 -4.47
N LEU A 94 11.08 -0.23 -5.07
CA LEU A 94 11.56 -1.37 -5.85
C LEU A 94 12.54 -2.18 -5.01
N PHE A 95 12.28 -3.47 -4.84
CA PHE A 95 13.15 -4.33 -4.04
C PHE A 95 13.08 -5.80 -4.47
N MET A 96 14.15 -6.51 -4.14
CA MET A 96 14.25 -7.96 -4.27
C MET A 96 13.88 -8.63 -2.94
N ILE A 97 13.39 -9.86 -2.99
CA ILE A 97 13.15 -10.67 -1.79
C ILE A 97 13.71 -12.09 -1.96
N ASN A 98 14.16 -12.68 -0.85
CA ASN A 98 14.61 -14.06 -0.80
C ASN A 98 13.70 -14.94 0.06
N ASN A 99 13.72 -14.77 1.39
CA ASN A 99 12.92 -15.55 2.34
C ASN A 99 12.32 -14.73 3.49
N GLU A 100 12.52 -13.42 3.48
CA GLU A 100 12.26 -12.50 4.60
C GLU A 100 10.83 -11.93 4.58
N ILE A 101 9.79 -12.78 4.50
CA ILE A 101 8.40 -12.32 4.35
C ILE A 101 7.90 -11.52 5.56
N GLU A 102 8.33 -11.83 6.77
CA GLU A 102 8.01 -11.07 7.98
C GLU A 102 8.58 -9.65 7.92
N TRP A 103 9.80 -9.50 7.40
CA TRP A 103 10.43 -8.19 7.22
C TRP A 103 9.75 -7.39 6.11
N LEU A 104 9.26 -8.07 5.07
CA LEU A 104 8.41 -7.44 4.07
C LEU A 104 7.14 -6.87 4.71
N GLU A 105 6.47 -7.62 5.57
CA GLU A 105 5.26 -7.11 6.25
C GLU A 105 5.57 -5.88 7.11
N VAL A 106 6.70 -5.86 7.82
CA VAL A 106 7.14 -4.65 8.54
C VAL A 106 7.31 -3.49 7.58
N ARG A 107 8.07 -3.67 6.49
CA ARG A 107 8.29 -2.63 5.47
C ARG A 107 6.97 -2.09 4.93
N LEU A 108 6.09 -2.98 4.46
CA LEU A 108 4.80 -2.63 3.90
C LEU A 108 3.96 -1.87 4.92
N ASN A 109 3.84 -2.36 6.15
CA ASN A 109 3.05 -1.67 7.19
C ASN A 109 3.56 -0.26 7.49
N THR A 110 4.88 -0.07 7.49
CA THR A 110 5.48 1.20 7.92
C THR A 110 5.43 2.27 6.84
N THR A 111 5.45 1.87 5.55
CA THR A 111 5.54 2.82 4.43
C THR A 111 4.31 2.83 3.51
N TYR A 112 3.29 2.00 3.79
CA TYR A 112 2.11 1.84 2.93
C TYR A 112 1.42 3.17 2.56
N ASP A 113 1.32 4.09 3.51
CA ASP A 113 0.62 5.36 3.33
C ASP A 113 1.40 6.37 2.46
N TYR A 114 2.70 6.14 2.24
CA TYR A 114 3.61 7.05 1.55
C TYR A 114 4.05 6.58 0.15
N VAL A 115 3.94 5.28 -0.12
CA VAL A 115 4.34 4.66 -1.39
C VAL A 115 3.11 4.43 -2.26
N ASP A 116 3.22 4.70 -3.57
CA ASP A 116 2.14 4.45 -4.53
C ASP A 116 2.13 2.99 -4.99
N TYR A 117 3.31 2.44 -5.31
CA TYR A 117 3.47 1.03 -5.69
C TYR A 117 4.72 0.42 -5.07
N PHE A 118 4.56 -0.78 -4.53
CA PHE A 118 5.64 -1.65 -4.10
C PHE A 118 5.91 -2.65 -5.22
N VAL A 119 7.07 -2.58 -5.86
CA VAL A 119 7.47 -3.48 -6.95
C VAL A 119 8.43 -4.50 -6.37
N VAL A 120 7.94 -5.72 -6.14
CA VAL A 120 8.74 -6.81 -5.59
C VAL A 120 9.15 -7.78 -6.69
N VAL A 121 10.46 -8.04 -6.79
CA VAL A 121 11.02 -9.05 -7.69
C VAL A 121 11.48 -10.27 -6.91
N GLU A 122 10.89 -11.42 -7.23
CA GLU A 122 11.26 -12.71 -6.63
C GLU A 122 11.90 -13.64 -7.67
N ALA A 123 13.04 -14.24 -7.33
CA ALA A 123 13.73 -15.19 -8.19
C ALA A 123 13.45 -16.65 -7.78
N PRO A 124 13.23 -17.57 -8.74
CA PRO A 124 13.05 -19.01 -8.47
C PRO A 124 14.36 -19.77 -8.21
N LEU A 125 15.52 -19.10 -8.29
CA LEU A 125 16.83 -19.68 -8.01
C LEU A 125 17.51 -18.92 -6.87
N THR A 126 18.38 -19.60 -6.13
CA THR A 126 19.29 -19.00 -5.16
C THR A 126 20.40 -18.20 -5.87
N PHE A 127 21.13 -17.41 -5.09
CA PHE A 127 22.37 -16.74 -5.56
C PHE A 127 23.37 -17.70 -6.21
N THR A 128 23.43 -18.97 -5.77
CA THR A 128 24.29 -20.01 -6.33
C THR A 128 23.66 -20.82 -7.47
N GLY A 129 22.41 -20.53 -7.86
CA GLY A 129 21.74 -21.14 -9.01
C GLY A 129 20.97 -22.42 -8.70
N LEU A 130 20.74 -22.73 -7.42
CA LEU A 130 19.90 -23.87 -7.03
C LEU A 130 18.43 -23.45 -7.03
N PRO A 131 17.47 -24.36 -7.33
CA PRO A 131 16.06 -24.07 -7.18
C PRO A 131 15.72 -23.61 -5.74
N LYS A 132 14.86 -22.62 -5.63
CA LYS A 132 14.40 -22.06 -4.36
C LYS A 132 12.86 -21.89 -4.37
N PRO A 133 12.19 -22.08 -3.23
CA PRO A 133 10.77 -21.76 -3.09
C PRO A 133 10.50 -20.27 -3.34
N LEU A 134 9.29 -20.00 -3.85
CA LEU A 134 8.83 -18.64 -4.14
C LEU A 134 7.94 -18.20 -2.97
N VAL A 135 8.56 -17.63 -1.93
CA VAL A 135 7.91 -17.30 -0.65
C VAL A 135 6.77 -16.32 -0.82
N ILE A 136 6.84 -15.36 -1.75
CA ILE A 136 5.73 -14.43 -2.00
C ILE A 136 4.60 -15.16 -2.72
N LYS A 137 4.93 -15.89 -3.78
CA LYS A 137 3.94 -16.62 -4.58
C LYS A 137 3.18 -17.66 -3.76
N GLU A 138 3.89 -18.41 -2.92
CA GLU A 138 3.34 -19.42 -2.02
C GLU A 138 2.47 -18.83 -0.90
N ASN A 139 2.74 -17.59 -0.50
CA ASN A 139 2.02 -16.89 0.58
C ASN A 139 1.22 -15.68 0.06
N TRP A 140 0.79 -15.68 -1.20
CA TRP A 140 0.15 -14.52 -1.81
C TRP A 140 -1.09 -14.05 -1.05
N ASP A 141 -1.85 -15.00 -0.50
CA ASP A 141 -3.03 -14.74 0.34
C ASP A 141 -2.71 -14.02 1.66
N ARG A 142 -1.53 -14.25 2.24
CA ARG A 142 -1.08 -13.56 3.47
C ARG A 142 -0.91 -12.07 3.22
N LEU A 143 -0.46 -11.71 2.01
CA LEU A 143 -0.19 -10.33 1.61
C LEU A 143 -1.41 -9.59 1.04
N ARG A 144 -2.60 -10.20 1.10
CA ARG A 144 -3.87 -9.61 0.63
C ARG A 144 -4.13 -8.17 1.08
N PRO A 145 -3.82 -7.76 2.33
CA PRO A 145 -4.01 -6.38 2.76
C PRO A 145 -3.28 -5.34 1.88
N TYR A 146 -2.19 -5.74 1.21
CA TYR A 146 -1.31 -4.86 0.45
C TYR A 146 -1.50 -4.94 -1.07
N HIS A 147 -2.32 -5.87 -1.58
CA HIS A 147 -2.47 -6.14 -3.02
C HIS A 147 -2.84 -4.91 -3.86
N ALA A 148 -3.51 -3.91 -3.26
CA ALA A 148 -3.86 -2.68 -3.97
C ALA A 148 -2.63 -1.88 -4.44
N LYS A 149 -1.47 -2.04 -3.78
CA LYS A 149 -0.22 -1.36 -4.10
C LYS A 149 0.96 -2.31 -4.37
N LEU A 150 0.84 -3.58 -3.98
CA LEU A 150 1.89 -4.57 -4.13
C LEU A 150 1.85 -5.22 -5.51
N PHE A 151 2.82 -4.87 -6.35
CA PHE A 151 3.04 -5.46 -7.67
C PHE A 151 4.12 -6.55 -7.59
N TYR A 152 3.72 -7.79 -7.81
CA TYR A 152 4.61 -8.96 -7.80
C TYR A 152 5.12 -9.30 -9.20
N HIS A 153 6.44 -9.43 -9.31
CA HIS A 153 7.11 -9.91 -10.52
C HIS A 153 8.01 -11.11 -10.18
N GLU A 154 7.74 -12.23 -10.84
CA GLU A 154 8.65 -13.38 -10.83
C GLU A 154 9.72 -13.18 -11.90
N LEU A 155 10.99 -13.21 -11.50
CA LEU A 155 12.13 -12.99 -12.39
C LEU A 155 12.10 -13.94 -13.58
N GLN A 156 12.19 -13.38 -14.79
CA GLN A 156 12.36 -14.15 -16.00
C GLN A 156 13.84 -14.23 -16.36
N TYR A 157 14.37 -15.45 -16.43
CA TYR A 157 15.75 -15.69 -16.84
C TYR A 157 15.87 -15.71 -18.36
N PRO A 158 16.98 -15.20 -18.93
CA PRO A 158 17.32 -15.45 -20.32
C PRO A 158 17.38 -16.96 -20.64
N PRO A 159 17.10 -17.37 -21.89
CA PRO A 159 17.29 -18.76 -22.30
C PRO A 159 18.72 -19.24 -22.06
N ASN A 160 18.88 -20.45 -21.52
CA ASN A 160 20.19 -21.06 -21.22
C ASN A 160 21.09 -20.21 -20.30
N TYR A 161 20.50 -19.42 -19.41
CA TYR A 161 21.24 -18.56 -18.50
C TYR A 161 22.08 -19.35 -17.49
N ASN A 162 23.40 -19.37 -17.71
CA ASN A 162 24.39 -20.00 -16.84
C ASN A 162 25.57 -19.06 -16.62
N PRO A 163 25.41 -18.03 -15.79
CA PRO A 163 26.46 -17.04 -15.59
C PRO A 163 27.67 -17.62 -14.84
N PRO A 164 28.88 -17.14 -15.14
CA PRO A 164 30.09 -17.60 -14.49
C PRO A 164 30.16 -17.19 -13.01
N ARG A 165 29.56 -16.06 -12.63
CA ARG A 165 29.60 -15.55 -11.25
C ARG A 165 28.21 -15.58 -10.63
N PRO A 166 28.10 -15.95 -9.36
CA PRO A 166 26.86 -15.80 -8.60
C PRO A 166 26.29 -14.37 -8.62
N TRP A 167 27.16 -13.35 -8.61
CA TRP A 167 26.76 -11.94 -8.67
C TRP A 167 26.01 -11.57 -9.94
N ASP A 168 26.28 -12.23 -11.05
CA ASP A 168 25.57 -11.93 -12.30
C ASP A 168 24.06 -12.27 -12.17
N ARG A 169 23.70 -13.28 -11.36
CA ARG A 169 22.28 -13.58 -11.04
C ARG A 169 21.63 -12.48 -10.21
N GLU A 170 22.37 -11.92 -9.26
CA GLU A 170 21.86 -10.80 -8.46
C GLU A 170 21.71 -9.54 -9.30
N ASP A 171 22.70 -9.22 -10.13
CA ASP A 171 22.64 -8.10 -11.08
C ASP A 171 21.40 -8.23 -11.96
N LEU A 172 21.15 -9.43 -12.53
CA LEU A 172 19.95 -9.70 -13.31
C LEU A 172 18.66 -9.48 -12.49
N GLN A 173 18.58 -9.98 -11.26
CA GLN A 173 17.39 -9.81 -10.42
C GLN A 173 17.15 -8.34 -10.07
N ARG A 174 18.22 -7.58 -9.84
CA ARG A 174 18.17 -6.15 -9.53
C ARG A 174 17.67 -5.36 -10.73
N ASP A 175 18.29 -5.58 -11.89
CA ASP A 175 17.95 -4.90 -13.15
C ASP A 175 16.53 -5.25 -13.60
N ALA A 176 16.05 -6.46 -13.33
CA ALA A 176 14.68 -6.87 -13.63
C ALA A 176 13.61 -5.99 -12.97
N SER A 177 13.92 -5.28 -11.88
CA SER A 177 13.00 -4.29 -11.31
C SER A 177 12.67 -3.19 -12.32
N LEU A 178 13.67 -2.72 -13.07
CA LEU A 178 13.53 -1.70 -14.09
C LEU A 178 13.17 -2.28 -15.45
N GLU A 179 13.81 -3.37 -15.86
CA GLU A 179 13.74 -3.88 -17.23
C GLU A 179 12.55 -4.81 -17.47
N GLN A 180 12.04 -5.46 -16.42
CA GLN A 180 10.93 -6.42 -16.53
C GLN A 180 9.70 -5.93 -15.78
N ALA A 181 9.84 -5.60 -14.49
CA ALA A 181 8.70 -5.32 -13.62
C ALA A 181 8.03 -3.97 -13.94
N LEU A 182 8.78 -2.88 -14.10
CA LEU A 182 8.20 -1.56 -14.41
C LEU A 182 7.46 -1.51 -15.76
N PRO A 183 8.00 -2.03 -16.88
CA PRO A 183 7.25 -2.08 -18.14
C PRO A 183 5.95 -2.87 -18.02
N ARG A 184 5.97 -3.97 -17.26
CA ARG A 184 4.79 -4.79 -17.01
C ARG A 184 3.76 -4.04 -16.15
N LEU A 185 4.19 -3.36 -15.10
CA LEU A 185 3.33 -2.51 -14.27
C LEU A 185 2.66 -1.42 -15.12
N ALA A 186 3.41 -0.74 -15.97
CA ALA A 186 2.88 0.32 -16.84
C ALA A 186 1.85 -0.20 -17.85
N ALA A 187 2.01 -1.45 -18.31
CA ALA A 187 1.06 -2.10 -19.21
C ALA A 187 -0.21 -2.58 -18.49
N GLU A 188 -0.08 -3.11 -17.26
CA GLU A 188 -1.21 -3.67 -16.49
C GLU A 188 -2.00 -2.60 -15.73
N VAL A 189 -1.37 -1.49 -15.37
CA VAL A 189 -1.96 -0.43 -14.54
C VAL A 189 -1.78 0.93 -15.24
N PRO A 190 -2.74 1.35 -16.09
CA PRO A 190 -2.67 2.62 -16.79
C PRO A 190 -2.47 3.80 -15.84
N GLY A 191 -1.44 4.61 -16.10
CA GLY A 191 -1.11 5.79 -15.30
C GLY A 191 -0.29 5.51 -14.04
N ALA A 192 0.06 4.25 -13.76
CA ALA A 192 1.18 3.88 -12.91
C ALA A 192 2.53 4.28 -13.50
#